data_AF-A0A1Q8Q937-F1
#
_entry.id   AF-A0A1Q8Q937-F1
#
_cell.length_a   1.000
_cell.length_b   1.000
_cell.length_c   1.000
_cell.angle_alpha   90.00
_cell.angle_beta   90.00
_cell.angle_gamma   90.00
#
_symmetry.space_group_name_H-M   'P 1'
#
loop_
_entity.id
_entity.type
_entity.pdbx_description
1 polymer ?
#
loop_
_entity_poly.entity_id
_entity_poly.type
_entity_poly.pdbx_seq_one_letter_code
_entity_poly.pdbx_strand_id
1 'polypeptide(L)' 'MAFRPGKKGSDRVKPQKFVKKQVVISAFRTDKVMFIETLEGTMKAEKGDWIVTGIKGEQYPVKPDIFEETYKAID' A
#
# COMPACT_ATOMS: atom_id res chain seq x y z
N MET A 1 -53.30 -26.15 4.01
CA MET A 1 -52.05 -25.36 3.82
C MET A 1 -51.04 -25.82 4.85
N ALA A 2 -49.95 -26.49 4.44
CA ALA A 2 -48.91 -26.98 5.35
C ALA A 2 -47.67 -26.07 5.25
N PHE A 3 -47.35 -25.39 6.35
CA PHE A 3 -46.18 -24.51 6.47
C PHE A 3 -44.91 -25.37 6.60
N ARG A 4 -43.98 -25.27 5.65
CA ARG A 4 -42.66 -25.92 5.73
C ARG A 4 -41.67 -24.97 6.41
N PRO A 5 -41.08 -25.30 7.57
CA PRO A 5 -40.04 -24.47 8.15
C PRO A 5 -38.73 -24.70 7.38
N GLY A 6 -38.31 -23.69 6.61
CA GLY A 6 -36.99 -23.67 5.99
C GLY A 6 -35.90 -23.57 7.05
N LYS A 7 -35.05 -24.60 7.16
CA LYS A 7 -33.82 -24.56 7.96
C LYS A 7 -32.88 -23.52 7.32
N LYS A 8 -32.73 -22.35 7.93
CA LYS A 8 -31.68 -21.39 7.57
C LYS A 8 -30.35 -21.93 8.09
N GLY A 9 -29.51 -22.40 7.17
CA GLY A 9 -28.10 -22.70 7.43
C GLY A 9 -27.41 -21.45 7.96
N SER A 10 -26.93 -21.55 9.20
CA SER A 10 -26.09 -20.54 9.83
C SER A 10 -24.65 -20.84 9.42
N ASP A 11 -24.26 -20.47 8.20
CA ASP A 11 -22.87 -20.48 7.77
C ASP A 11 -22.10 -19.41 8.56
N ARG A 12 -21.58 -19.81 9.72
CA ARG A 12 -20.69 -18.99 10.53
C ARG A 12 -19.36 -18.89 9.79
N VAL A 13 -19.16 -17.80 9.05
CA VAL A 13 -17.85 -17.47 8.48
C VAL A 13 -16.90 -17.19 9.64
N LYS A 14 -15.93 -18.08 9.85
CA LYS A 14 -14.89 -17.91 10.87
C LYS A 14 -13.80 -16.97 10.32
N PRO A 15 -13.29 -16.01 11.12
CA PRO A 15 -12.21 -15.14 10.67
C PRO A 15 -10.93 -15.96 10.45
N GLN A 16 -10.34 -15.83 9.27
CA GLN A 16 -9.09 -16.48 8.90
C GLN A 16 -7.97 -15.43 8.89
N LYS A 17 -6.82 -15.78 9.48
CA LYS A 17 -5.68 -14.88 9.59
C LYS A 17 -4.82 -14.98 8.33
N PHE A 18 -4.51 -13.85 7.72
CA PHE A 18 -3.63 -13.74 6.56
C PHE A 18 -2.50 -12.78 6.90
N VAL A 19 -1.29 -13.05 6.40
CA VAL A 19 -0.16 -12.11 6.46
C VAL A 19 0.02 -11.49 5.08
N LYS A 20 0.28 -10.19 5.04
CA LYS A 20 0.50 -9.47 3.78
C LYS A 20 1.81 -9.96 3.16
N LYS A 21 1.82 -10.16 1.84
CA LYS A 21 3.04 -10.47 1.09
C LYS A 21 4.02 -9.31 1.30
N GLN A 22 5.23 -9.58 1.76
CA GLN A 22 6.27 -8.56 1.93
C GLN A 22 6.66 -8.05 0.54
N VAL A 23 6.44 -6.75 0.29
CA VAL A 23 6.62 -6.14 -1.03
C VAL A 23 7.98 -5.47 -1.06
N VAL A 24 8.84 -5.89 -1.99
CA VAL A 24 10.08 -5.17 -2.29
C VAL A 24 9.74 -4.00 -3.19
N ILE A 25 10.18 -2.81 -2.80
CA ILE A 25 10.06 -1.59 -3.59
C ILE A 25 11.45 -1.07 -3.94
N SER A 26 11.54 -0.24 -4.98
CA SER A 26 12.74 0.53 -5.29
C SER A 26 12.49 1.97 -4.91
N ALA A 27 13.43 2.61 -4.22
CA ALA A 27 13.32 4.02 -3.87
C ALA A 27 14.65 4.74 -4.05
N PHE A 28 14.58 6.02 -4.39
CA PHE A 28 15.75 6.90 -4.47
C PHE A 28 15.44 8.27 -3.88
N ARG A 29 16.44 8.93 -3.29
CA ARG A 29 16.28 10.27 -2.73
C ARG A 29 16.51 11.32 -3.81
N THR A 30 15.61 12.31 -3.91
CA THR A 30 15.81 13.44 -4.83
C THR A 30 16.61 14.56 -4.20
N ASP A 31 17.45 15.24 -4.99
CA ASP A 31 18.16 16.46 -4.58
C ASP A 31 17.47 17.76 -5.07
N LYS A 32 16.37 17.64 -5.82
CA LYS A 32 15.63 18.78 -6.38
C LYS A 32 14.14 18.60 -6.18
N VAL A 33 13.42 19.72 -6.28
CA VAL A 33 11.95 19.69 -6.32
C VAL A 33 11.51 18.95 -7.58
N MET A 34 10.67 17.94 -7.42
CA MET A 34 10.12 17.15 -8.52
C MET A 34 8.59 17.15 -8.45
N PHE A 35 7.95 17.00 -9.59
CA PHE A 35 6.51 16.76 -9.65
C PHE A 35 6.30 15.36 -10.18
N ILE A 36 5.64 14.52 -9.39
CA ILE A 36 5.38 13.12 -9.72
C ILE A 36 3.90 12.96 -10.03
N GLU A 37 3.60 12.41 -11.21
CA GLU A 37 2.25 12.05 -11.59
C GLU A 37 1.85 10.74 -10.89
N THR A 38 0.96 10.84 -9.92
CA THR A 38 0.39 9.71 -9.20
C THR A 38 -1.04 9.44 -9.68
N LEU A 39 -1.63 8.31 -9.27
CA LEU A 39 -3.03 8.00 -9.59
C LEU A 39 -4.03 9.02 -9.01
N GLU A 40 -3.66 9.71 -7.93
CA GLU A 40 -4.46 10.75 -7.28
C GLU A 40 -4.13 12.17 -7.81
N GLY A 41 -3.20 12.28 -8.76
CA GLY A 41 -2.78 13.53 -9.38
C GLY A 41 -1.30 13.85 -9.18
N THR A 42 -0.88 15.04 -9.59
CA THR A 42 0.52 15.47 -9.48
C THR A 42 0.88 15.81 -8.05
N MET A 43 1.79 15.05 -7.44
CA MET A 43 2.36 15.33 -6.13
C MET A 43 3.70 16.05 -6.25
N LYS A 44 3.94 17.03 -5.38
CA LYS A 44 5.22 17.73 -5.29
C LYS A 44 6.14 16.98 -4.31
N ALA A 45 7.32 16.60 -4.79
CA ALA A 45 8.43 16.12 -3.98
C ALA A 45 9.41 17.27 -3.76
N GLU A 46 9.89 17.45 -2.53
CA GLU A 46 10.91 18.43 -2.20
C GLU A 46 12.31 17.79 -2.14
N LYS A 47 13.34 18.63 -2.07
CA LYS A 47 14.72 18.16 -1.93
C LYS A 47 14.85 17.37 -0.63
N GLY A 48 15.35 16.14 -0.72
CA GLY A 48 15.51 15.24 0.42
C GLY A 48 14.38 14.22 0.59
N ASP A 49 13.26 14.36 -0.13
CA ASP A 49 12.22 13.35 -0.14
C ASP A 49 12.66 12.08 -0.89
N TRP A 50 12.10 10.96 -0.47
CA TRP A 50 12.25 9.67 -1.13
C TRP A 50 11.17 9.48 -2.18
N ILE A 51 11.60 9.17 -3.40
CA ILE A 51 10.71 8.75 -4.46
C ILE A 51 10.64 7.22 -4.44
N VAL A 52 9.49 6.70 -4.04
CA VAL A 52 9.23 5.26 -3.95
C VAL A 52 8.52 4.79 -5.20
N THR A 53 9.06 3.77 -5.85
CA THR A 53 8.44 3.07 -6.99
C THR A 53 7.80 1.78 -6.50
N GLY A 54 6.47 1.72 -6.54
CA GLY A 54 5.67 0.55 -6.20
C GLY A 54 5.74 -0.55 -7.28
N ILE A 55 5.19 -1.72 -6.94
CA ILE A 55 5.22 -2.93 -7.81
C ILE A 55 4.58 -2.76 -9.18
N LYS A 56 3.62 -1.85 -9.32
CA LYS A 56 2.93 -1.60 -10.60
C LYS A 56 3.58 -0.47 -11.40
N GLY A 57 4.76 0.01 -10.99
CA GLY A 57 5.44 1.15 -11.61
C GLY A 57 4.93 2.51 -11.15
N GLU A 58 4.05 2.55 -10.15
CA GLU A 58 3.53 3.79 -9.57
C GLU A 58 4.61 4.46 -8.72
N GLN A 59 4.73 5.79 -8.80
CA GLN A 59 5.73 6.53 -8.04
C GLN A 59 5.07 7.46 -7.03
N TYR A 60 5.65 7.56 -5.84
CA TYR A 60 5.11 8.40 -4.76
C TYR A 60 6.26 9.08 -3.98
N PRO A 61 6.14 10.38 -3.68
CA PRO A 61 7.05 11.05 -2.77
C PRO A 61 6.71 10.69 -1.32
N VAL A 62 7.73 10.34 -0.55
CA VAL A 62 7.63 9.98 0.87
C VAL A 62 8.71 10.75 1.63
N LYS A 63 8.34 11.33 2.77
CA LYS A 63 9.30 12.02 3.63
C LYS A 63 10.35 11.05 4.18
N PRO A 64 11.61 11.49 4.35
CA PRO A 64 12.68 10.64 4.88
C PRO A 64 12.33 10.01 6.22
N ASP A 65 11.76 10.78 7.16
CA ASP A 65 11.38 10.28 8.48
C ASP A 65 10.40 9.09 8.38
N ILE A 66 9.37 9.22 7.53
CA ILE A 66 8.36 8.17 7.32
C ILE A 66 8.98 6.98 6.59
N PHE A 67 9.88 7.24 5.63
CA PHE A 67 10.51 6.20 4.83
C PHE A 67 11.37 5.29 5.71
N GLU A 68 12.16 5.87 6.61
CA GLU A 68 13.03 5.12 7.53
C GLU A 68 12.25 4.30 8.57
N GLU A 69 11.08 4.77 8.99
CA GLU A 69 10.20 4.02 9.89
C GLU A 69 9.45 2.89 9.17
N THR A 70 9.10 3.08 7.90
CA THR A 70 8.22 2.17 7.14
C THR A 70 9.00 1.12 6.35
N TYR A 71 10.17 1.48 5.82
CA TYR A 71 10.96 0.65 4.91
C TYR A 71 12.29 0.27 5.54
N LYS A 72 12.78 -0.93 5.21
CA LYS A 72 14.10 -1.41 5.61
C LYS A 72 14.90 -1.76 4.38
N ALA A 73 16.18 -1.40 4.38
CA ALA A 73 17.12 -1.83 3.37
C ALA A 73 17.20 -3.37 3.38
N ILE A 74 17.17 -3.96 2.20
CA ILE A 74 17.33 -5.39 1.98
C ILE A 74 18.72 -5.52 1.35
N ASP A 75 19.62 -6.20 2.05
CA ASP A 75 20.97 -6.58 1.55
C ASP A 75 20.88 -7.93 0.82
#